data_AF-A0A534QPU9-F1
#
_entry.id   AF-A0A534QPU9-F1
#
_cell.length_a   1.000
_cell.length_b   1.000
_cell.length_c   1.000
_cell.angle_alpha   90.00
_cell.angle_beta   90.00
_cell.angle_gamma   90.00
#
_symmetry.space_group_name_H-M   'P 1'
#
loop_
_entity.id
_entity.type
_entity.pdbx_description
1 polymer ?
#
loop_
_entity_poly.entity_id
_entity_poly.type
_entity_poly.pdbx_seq_one_letter_code
_entity_poly.pdbx_strand_id
1 'polypeptide(L)'
;MTALFAKVEGMTPSVLRSGLPWDWDSFPSFLDVLDRRLGVNAAVYVGHSALRRFVMRDAASERAATAEELEQMRQLVREAMRAGAAGFSSSQAPTHTDQLGRPVPSRHAGFDEVLALAEAAGEGGAGSIAFLAETAVQ
;
A
#
# COMPACT_ATOMS: atom_id res chain seq x y z
N MET A 1 -5.24 -8.66 7.20
CA MET A 1 -4.03 -7.89 6.81
C MET A 1 -2.73 -8.67 7.01
N THR A 2 -2.52 -9.29 8.17
CA THR A 2 -1.21 -9.88 8.55
C THR A 2 -0.67 -10.96 7.60
N ALA A 3 -1.56 -11.71 6.93
CA ALA A 3 -1.17 -12.71 5.94
C ALA A 3 -0.53 -12.12 4.67
N LEU A 4 -0.92 -10.90 4.25
CA LEU A 4 -0.32 -10.26 3.07
C LEU A 4 1.16 -9.95 3.32
N PHE A 5 1.46 -9.38 4.49
CA PHE A 5 2.81 -8.92 4.84
C PHE A 5 3.77 -10.07 5.17
N ALA A 6 3.31 -11.17 5.77
CA ALA A 6 4.21 -12.22 6.25
C ALA A 6 4.99 -12.95 5.12
N LYS A 7 4.47 -13.05 3.89
CA LYS A 7 5.25 -13.57 2.74
C LYS A 7 6.27 -12.54 2.24
N VAL A 8 5.81 -11.30 2.05
CA VAL A 8 6.61 -10.21 1.47
C VAL A 8 7.79 -9.88 2.37
N GLU A 9 7.56 -9.83 3.69
CA GLU A 9 8.58 -9.49 4.69
C GLU A 9 9.39 -10.71 5.19
N GLY A 10 9.08 -11.93 4.73
CA GLY A 10 9.74 -13.15 5.18
C GLY A 10 9.57 -13.45 6.68
N MET A 11 8.54 -12.90 7.32
CA MET A 11 8.27 -13.05 8.76
C MET A 11 7.06 -13.93 9.04
N THR A 12 7.05 -14.64 10.16
CA THR A 12 5.88 -15.42 10.55
C THR A 12 4.72 -14.49 10.97
N PRO A 13 3.45 -14.86 10.71
CA PRO A 13 2.30 -14.06 11.12
C PRO A 13 2.24 -13.79 12.64
N SER A 14 2.79 -14.68 13.46
CA SER A 14 2.89 -14.48 14.90
C SER A 14 3.84 -13.33 15.26
N VAL A 15 4.99 -13.24 14.61
CA VAL A 15 5.96 -12.15 14.82
C VAL A 15 5.38 -10.80 14.41
N LEU A 16 4.67 -10.75 13.27
CA LEU A 16 3.97 -9.53 12.86
C LEU A 16 2.90 -9.11 13.88
N ARG A 17 2.12 -10.06 14.42
CA ARG A 17 1.12 -9.77 15.45
C ARG A 17 1.73 -9.21 16.73
N SER A 18 2.91 -9.68 17.13
CA SER A 18 3.60 -9.18 18.34
C SER A 18 4.41 -7.90 18.13
N GLY A 19 4.75 -7.56 16.89
CA GLY A 19 5.72 -6.50 16.58
C GLY A 19 5.15 -5.08 16.61
N LEU A 20 3.84 -4.91 16.43
CA LEU A 20 3.17 -3.62 16.44
C LEU A 20 1.85 -3.71 17.21
N PRO A 21 1.44 -2.65 17.93
CA PRO A 21 0.05 -2.52 18.35
C PRO A 21 -0.78 -2.28 17.07
N TRP A 22 -1.85 -3.08 16.89
CA TRP A 22 -2.69 -3.09 15.69
C TRP A 22 -3.96 -2.24 15.86
N ASP A 23 -3.90 -1.25 16.74
CA ASP A 23 -4.98 -0.34 17.14
C ASP A 23 -5.01 0.94 16.28
N TRP A 24 -4.76 0.80 14.98
CA TRP A 24 -4.78 1.88 14.01
C TRP A 24 -5.49 1.44 12.73
N ASP A 25 -6.18 2.37 12.09
CA ASP A 25 -6.99 2.14 10.88
C ASP A 25 -6.83 3.24 9.82
N SER A 26 -5.96 4.21 10.07
CA SER A 26 -5.66 5.33 9.17
C SER A 26 -4.15 5.55 9.05
N PHE A 27 -3.73 6.22 7.98
CA PHE A 27 -2.31 6.54 7.80
C PHE A 27 -1.76 7.45 8.92
N PRO A 28 -2.49 8.51 9.35
CA PRO A 28 -2.05 9.33 10.50
C PRO A 28 -1.89 8.51 11.79
N SER A 29 -2.86 7.67 12.14
CA SER A 29 -2.78 6.86 13.37
C SER A 29 -1.64 5.85 13.34
N PHE A 30 -1.29 5.32 12.16
CA PHE A 30 -0.09 4.51 11.97
C PHE A 30 1.21 5.30 12.21
N LEU A 31 1.30 6.55 11.74
CA LEU A 31 2.47 7.40 12.01
C LEU A 31 2.60 7.72 13.51
N ASP A 32 1.50 7.96 14.21
CA ASP A 32 1.49 8.19 15.66
C ASP A 32 2.01 6.96 16.44
N VAL A 33 1.80 5.75 15.93
CA VAL A 33 2.33 4.52 16.52
C VAL A 33 3.83 4.41 16.29
N LEU A 34 4.30 4.74 15.08
CA LEU A 34 5.72 4.71 14.73
C LEU A 34 6.55 5.72 15.53
N ASP A 35 6.06 6.96 15.67
CA ASP A 35 6.81 8.05 16.30
C ASP A 35 7.18 7.77 17.78
N ARG A 36 6.46 6.85 18.44
CA ARG A 36 6.68 6.52 19.85
C ARG A 36 8.03 5.85 20.15
N ARG A 37 8.68 5.22 19.16
CA ARG A 37 9.84 4.31 19.41
C ARG A 37 10.92 4.29 18.33
N LEU A 38 10.93 5.20 17.36
CA LEU A 38 11.91 5.17 16.28
C LEU A 38 13.30 5.66 16.74
N GLY A 39 14.32 4.79 16.59
CA GLY A 39 15.73 5.14 16.78
C GLY A 39 16.43 5.61 15.50
N VAL A 40 15.69 5.69 14.38
CA VAL A 40 16.19 6.05 13.05
C VAL A 40 15.18 6.95 12.34
N ASN A 41 15.63 7.71 11.34
CA ASN A 41 14.74 8.43 10.45
C ASN A 41 13.92 7.44 9.60
N ALA A 42 12.62 7.69 9.45
CA ALA A 42 11.73 6.87 8.64
C ALA A 42 10.97 7.74 7.63
N ALA A 43 10.85 7.23 6.40
CA ALA A 43 10.02 7.79 5.34
C ALA A 43 9.09 6.69 4.85
N VAL A 44 7.77 6.85 5.06
CA VAL A 44 6.80 5.77 4.81
C VAL A 44 5.90 6.10 3.63
N TYR A 45 5.63 5.08 2.81
CA TYR A 45 4.86 5.19 1.58
C TYR A 45 3.47 4.60 1.76
N VAL A 46 2.50 5.15 1.04
CA VAL A 46 1.18 4.54 0.88
C VAL A 46 1.30 3.36 -0.09
N GLY A 47 1.16 2.14 0.44
CA GLY A 47 1.28 0.92 -0.36
C GLY A 47 0.00 0.58 -1.12
N HIS A 48 0.07 0.52 -2.44
CA HIS A 48 -1.09 0.27 -3.33
C HIS A 48 -1.82 -1.04 -3.01
N SER A 49 -1.10 -2.14 -2.75
CA SER A 49 -1.74 -3.43 -2.43
C SER A 49 -2.49 -3.39 -1.09
N ALA A 50 -1.96 -2.68 -0.09
CA ALA A 50 -2.64 -2.50 1.19
C ALA A 50 -3.87 -1.59 1.02
N LEU A 51 -3.74 -0.53 0.22
CA LEU A 51 -4.82 0.40 -0.12
C LEU A 51 -5.99 -0.30 -0.80
N ARG A 52 -5.73 -1.08 -1.86
CA ARG A 52 -6.76 -1.91 -2.52
C ARG A 52 -7.42 -2.88 -1.54
N ARG A 53 -6.63 -3.53 -0.69
CA ARG A 53 -7.15 -4.48 0.31
C ARG A 53 -8.03 -3.80 1.36
N PHE A 54 -7.71 -2.56 1.71
CA PHE A 54 -8.49 -1.77 2.66
C PHE A 54 -9.85 -1.40 2.07
N VAL A 55 -9.89 -0.88 0.84
CA VAL A 55 -11.12 -0.41 0.17
C VAL A 55 -11.95 -1.58 -0.39
N MET A 56 -11.34 -2.46 -1.18
CA MET A 56 -12.04 -3.50 -1.96
C MET A 56 -12.18 -4.84 -1.23
N ARG A 57 -11.53 -5.02 -0.07
CA ARG A 57 -11.51 -6.27 0.70
C ARG A 57 -11.00 -7.47 -0.13
N ASP A 58 -11.77 -8.56 -0.21
CA ASP A 58 -11.41 -9.78 -0.96
C ASP A 58 -11.36 -9.58 -2.47
N ALA A 59 -12.20 -8.69 -3.00
CA ALA A 59 -12.21 -8.38 -4.42
C ALA A 59 -10.90 -7.75 -4.93
N ALA A 60 -10.07 -7.20 -4.02
CA ALA A 60 -8.78 -6.60 -4.33
C ALA A 60 -7.82 -7.54 -5.09
N SER A 61 -7.95 -8.86 -4.85
CA SER A 61 -7.12 -9.92 -5.44
C SER A 61 -7.81 -10.65 -6.61
N GLU A 62 -8.95 -10.13 -7.10
CA GLU A 62 -9.80 -10.86 -8.04
C GLU A 62 -10.17 -10.02 -9.26
N ARG A 63 -10.39 -8.71 -9.09
CA ARG A 63 -10.88 -7.82 -10.15
C ARG A 63 -10.26 -6.43 -10.09
N ALA A 64 -10.47 -5.65 -11.15
CA ALA A 64 -10.21 -4.21 -11.16
C ALA A 64 -11.12 -3.46 -10.17
N ALA A 65 -10.67 -2.28 -9.73
CA ALA A 65 -11.46 -1.39 -8.89
C ALA A 65 -12.62 -0.77 -9.69
N THR A 66 -13.75 -0.52 -9.03
CA THR A 66 -14.81 0.33 -9.61
C THR A 66 -14.41 1.80 -9.54
N ALA A 67 -15.15 2.69 -10.22
CA ALA A 67 -14.89 4.12 -10.17
C ALA A 67 -15.03 4.68 -8.73
N GLU A 68 -16.01 4.18 -7.98
CA GLU A 68 -16.25 4.58 -6.59
C GLU A 68 -15.12 4.10 -5.66
N GLU A 69 -14.64 2.88 -5.86
CA GLU A 69 -13.50 2.34 -5.10
C GLU A 69 -12.21 3.10 -5.42
N LEU A 70 -11.99 3.44 -6.70
CA LEU A 70 -10.85 4.26 -7.11
C LEU A 70 -10.88 5.64 -6.45
N GLU A 71 -12.03 6.32 -6.43
CA GLU A 71 -12.15 7.62 -5.78
C GLU A 71 -11.92 7.53 -4.27
N GLN A 72 -12.40 6.47 -3.61
CA GLN A 72 -12.08 6.22 -2.20
C GLN A 72 -10.57 6.04 -1.98
N MET A 73 -9.90 5.28 -2.85
CA MET A 73 -8.45 5.10 -2.78
C MET A 73 -7.68 6.41 -3.02
N ARG A 74 -8.11 7.25 -3.98
CA ARG A 74 -7.54 8.59 -4.19
C ARG A 74 -7.65 9.45 -2.93
N GLN A 75 -8.78 9.38 -2.22
CA GLN A 75 -9.01 10.19 -1.02
C GLN A 75 -8.07 9.79 0.11
N LEU A 76 -7.89 8.48 0.32
CA LEU A 76 -6.95 7.95 1.30
C LEU A 76 -5.50 8.30 0.95
N VAL A 77 -5.13 8.30 -0.34
CA VAL A 77 -3.80 8.76 -0.78
C VAL A 77 -3.61 10.24 -0.46
N ARG A 78 -4.58 11.10 -0.80
CA ARG A 78 -4.53 12.54 -0.49
C ARG A 78 -4.40 12.79 1.02
N GLU A 79 -5.17 12.07 1.83
CA GLU A 79 -5.11 12.16 3.29
C GLU A 79 -3.72 11.77 3.81
N ALA A 80 -3.19 10.64 3.35
CA ALA A 80 -1.88 10.15 3.76
C ALA A 80 -0.75 11.12 3.36
N MET A 81 -0.79 11.69 2.15
CA MET A 81 0.18 12.71 1.72
C MET A 81 0.12 13.96 2.60
N ARG A 82 -1.09 14.44 2.93
CA ARG A 82 -1.28 15.57 3.88
C ARG A 82 -0.75 15.26 5.27
N ALA A 83 -0.81 14.00 5.68
CA ALA A 83 -0.29 13.52 6.96
C ALA A 83 1.24 13.32 6.98
N GLY A 84 1.92 13.48 5.85
CA GLY A 84 3.38 13.35 5.76
C GLY A 84 3.88 12.02 5.19
N ALA A 85 3.05 11.28 4.45
CA ALA A 85 3.56 10.18 3.64
C ALA A 85 4.66 10.68 2.70
N ALA A 86 5.73 9.89 2.57
CA ALA A 86 6.84 10.21 1.68
C ALA A 86 6.47 10.03 0.20
N GLY A 87 5.41 9.28 -0.09
CA GLY A 87 4.99 8.99 -1.45
C GLY A 87 4.01 7.83 -1.56
N PHE A 88 3.80 7.38 -2.80
CA PHE A 88 2.96 6.25 -3.16
C PHE A 88 3.81 5.14 -3.79
N SER A 89 3.54 3.88 -3.43
CA SER A 89 4.24 2.72 -3.99
C SER A 89 3.31 1.71 -4.62
N SER A 90 3.69 1.19 -5.78
CA SER A 90 2.93 0.18 -6.53
C SER A 90 3.85 -0.84 -7.20
N SER A 91 3.31 -2.02 -7.48
CA SER A 91 4.06 -3.12 -8.10
C SER A 91 3.17 -3.87 -9.09
N GLN A 92 3.69 -4.01 -10.30
CA GLN A 92 3.21 -4.91 -11.35
C GLN A 92 4.19 -6.04 -11.65
N ALA A 93 5.33 -6.11 -10.94
CA ALA A 93 6.31 -7.16 -11.13
C ALA A 93 5.70 -8.58 -11.00
N PRO A 94 6.00 -9.50 -11.93
CA PRO A 94 5.40 -10.83 -11.98
C PRO A 94 5.80 -11.72 -10.79
N THR A 95 6.96 -11.44 -10.19
CA THR A 95 7.47 -12.13 -9.01
C THR A 95 6.75 -11.76 -7.72
N HIS A 96 5.99 -10.66 -7.69
CA HIS A 96 5.31 -10.20 -6.49
C HIS A 96 4.00 -10.97 -6.29
N THR A 97 4.00 -11.90 -5.34
CA THR A 97 2.89 -12.80 -5.01
C THR A 97 2.61 -12.86 -3.51
N ASP A 98 1.37 -13.16 -3.15
CA ASP A 98 0.94 -13.32 -1.76
C ASP A 98 1.34 -14.69 -1.16
N GLN A 99 0.88 -14.98 0.06
CA GLN A 99 1.16 -16.25 0.73
C GLN A 99 0.65 -17.49 -0.01
N LEU A 100 -0.44 -17.35 -0.76
CA LEU A 100 -1.09 -18.42 -1.50
C LEU A 100 -0.56 -18.53 -2.94
N GLY A 101 0.47 -17.75 -3.29
CA GLY A 101 1.04 -17.72 -4.64
C GLY A 101 0.21 -16.93 -5.65
N ARG A 102 -0.81 -16.18 -5.20
CA ARG A 102 -1.62 -15.33 -6.06
C ARG A 102 -0.90 -14.00 -6.31
N PRO A 103 -1.14 -13.33 -7.44
CA PRO A 103 -0.68 -11.95 -7.63
C PRO A 103 -1.09 -11.06 -6.44
N VAL A 104 -0.19 -10.18 -6.01
CA VAL A 104 -0.57 -9.15 -5.03
C VAL A 104 -1.65 -8.22 -5.60
N PRO A 105 -2.54 -7.64 -4.77
CA PRO A 105 -3.66 -6.85 -5.25
C PRO A 105 -3.33 -5.78 -6.30
N SER A 106 -2.19 -5.08 -6.16
CA SER A 106 -1.79 -4.02 -7.11
C SER A 106 -1.54 -4.52 -8.54
N ARG A 107 -1.34 -5.83 -8.75
CA ARG A 107 -1.19 -6.42 -10.09
C ARG A 107 -2.51 -6.53 -10.85
N HIS A 108 -3.64 -6.40 -10.17
CA HIS A 108 -4.97 -6.33 -10.80
C HIS A 108 -5.37 -4.90 -11.20
N ALA A 109 -4.52 -3.90 -10.94
CA ALA A 109 -4.77 -2.53 -11.33
C ALA A 109 -4.44 -2.31 -12.81
N GLY A 110 -5.30 -1.57 -13.51
CA GLY A 110 -4.97 -1.02 -14.82
C GLY A 110 -4.01 0.18 -14.70
N PHE A 111 -3.50 0.63 -15.83
CA PHE A 111 -2.65 1.83 -15.90
C PHE A 111 -3.38 3.08 -15.36
N ASP A 112 -4.65 3.26 -15.74
CA ASP A 112 -5.44 4.43 -15.34
C ASP A 112 -5.61 4.53 -13.82
N GLU A 113 -5.75 3.39 -13.13
CA GLU A 113 -5.80 3.35 -11.68
C GLU A 113 -4.45 3.77 -11.06
N VAL A 114 -3.34 3.24 -11.56
CA VAL A 114 -1.99 3.62 -11.07
C VAL A 114 -1.73 5.10 -11.32
N LEU A 115 -2.10 5.61 -12.49
CA LEU A 115 -1.97 7.02 -12.85
C LEU A 115 -2.81 7.90 -11.92
N ALA A 116 -4.09 7.56 -11.72
CA ALA A 116 -4.99 8.31 -10.85
C ALA A 116 -4.49 8.39 -9.41
N LEU A 117 -3.91 7.31 -8.88
CA LEU A 117 -3.34 7.31 -7.53
C LEU A 117 -2.02 8.08 -7.46
N ALA A 118 -1.19 8.03 -8.50
CA ALA A 118 0.03 8.84 -8.59
C ALA A 118 -0.29 10.35 -8.68
N GLU A 119 -1.31 10.73 -9.44
CA GLU A 119 -1.84 12.10 -9.49
C GLU A 119 -2.30 12.56 -8.10
N ALA A 120 -3.14 11.74 -7.44
CA ALA A 120 -3.63 12.04 -6.09
C ALA A 120 -2.48 12.22 -5.09
N ALA A 121 -1.38 11.47 -5.25
CA ALA A 121 -0.17 11.66 -4.45
C ALA A 121 0.53 13.00 -4.76
N GLY A 122 0.60 13.39 -6.03
CA GLY A 122 1.22 14.64 -6.49
C GLY A 122 0.42 15.91 -6.14
N GLU A 123 -0.89 15.82 -5.92
CA GLU A 123 -1.73 16.95 -5.50
C GLU A 123 -1.26 17.57 -4.15
N GLY A 124 -0.60 16.79 -3.30
CA GLY A 124 -0.04 17.24 -2.02
C GLY A 124 1.28 18.01 -2.14
N GLY A 125 1.87 18.12 -3.33
CA GLY A 125 3.17 18.75 -3.56
C GLY A 125 4.33 17.75 -3.48
N ALA A 126 5.18 17.88 -2.45
CA ALA A 126 6.39 17.07 -2.34
C ALA A 126 6.07 15.58 -2.07
N GLY A 127 6.77 14.70 -2.77
CA GLY A 127 6.66 13.25 -2.62
C GLY A 127 7.35 12.52 -3.76
N SER A 128 7.41 11.19 -3.67
CA SER A 128 7.96 10.34 -4.74
C SER A 128 7.00 9.20 -5.10
N ILE A 129 7.19 8.64 -6.29
CA ILE A 129 6.48 7.45 -6.75
C ILE A 129 7.48 6.31 -6.83
N ALA A 130 7.20 5.21 -6.13
CA ALA A 130 7.96 3.98 -6.24
C ALA A 130 7.15 2.98 -7.07
N PHE A 131 7.69 2.53 -8.21
CA PHE A 131 6.97 1.64 -9.10
C PHE A 131 7.86 0.50 -9.59
N LEU A 132 7.39 -0.73 -9.41
CA LEU A 132 7.98 -1.91 -10.04
C LEU A 132 7.14 -2.29 -11.27
N ALA A 133 7.69 -2.08 -12.46
CA ALA A 133 7.04 -2.45 -13.70
C ALA A 133 6.96 -3.97 -13.88
N GLU A 134 6.03 -4.43 -14.72
CA GLU A 134 5.93 -5.83 -15.12
C GLU A 134 7.23 -6.34 -15.76
N THR A 135 7.91 -5.48 -16.50
CA THR A 135 9.18 -5.79 -17.18
C THR A 135 10.40 -5.80 -16.26
N ALA A 136 10.24 -5.52 -14.96
CA ALA A 136 11.36 -5.35 -14.03
C ALA A 136 12.13 -6.64 -13.73
N VAL A 137 11.57 -7.82 -14.05
CA VAL A 137 12.23 -9.11 -13.88
C VAL A 137 12.03 -9.92 -15.15
N GLN A 138 13.12 -10.16 -15.88
CA GLN A 138 13.19 -11.07 -17.04
C GLN A 138 14.02 -12.29 -16.69
#